data_AF-A0A6V7UZX5-F1
#
_entry.id   AF-A0A6V7UZX5-F1
#
_cell.length_a   1.000
_cell.length_b   1.000
_cell.length_c   1.000
_cell.angle_alpha   90.00
_cell.angle_beta   90.00
_cell.angle_gamma   90.00
#
_symmetry.space_group_name_H-M   'P 1'
#
loop_
_entity.id
_entity.type
_entity.pdbx_description
1 polymer ?
#
loop_
_entity_poly.entity_id
_entity_poly.type
_entity_poly.pdbx_seq_one_letter_code
_entity_poly.pdbx_strand_id
1 'polypeptide(L)'
;MGIACSLGAALMWTLGLVELLNSSFLFFIWICAMFSCVGATYSLVPYATHRCFGCENFGVAYGCVHISLFISGIITALFSQFLLNIIGFHLMFTIVASTMIISLIFTVYLPYTFYGSSIG
;
A
#
# COMPACT_ATOMS: atom_id res chain seq x y z
N MET A 1 -7.45 -2.44 -7.00
CA MET A 1 -6.97 -2.32 -5.60
C MET A 1 -6.64 -3.69 -5.02
N GLY A 2 -7.59 -4.63 -4.89
CA GLY A 2 -7.35 -5.94 -4.25
C GLY A 2 -6.21 -6.79 -4.86
N ILE A 3 -6.06 -6.83 -6.19
CA ILE A 3 -4.98 -7.58 -6.86
C ILE A 3 -3.60 -6.97 -6.55
N ALA A 4 -3.47 -5.64 -6.57
CA ALA A 4 -2.21 -4.97 -6.26
C ALA A 4 -1.80 -5.15 -4.79
N CYS A 5 -2.77 -5.08 -3.86
CA CYS A 5 -2.53 -5.29 -2.44
C CYS A 5 -2.16 -6.73 -2.09
N SER A 6 -2.78 -7.73 -2.73
CA SER A 6 -2.45 -9.15 -2.51
C SER A 6 -1.09 -9.51 -3.08
N LEU A 7 -0.77 -9.04 -4.30
CA LEU A 7 0.54 -9.22 -4.90
C LEU A 7 1.63 -8.51 -4.07
N GLY A 8 1.38 -7.27 -3.64
CA GLY A 8 2.26 -6.51 -2.75
C GLY A 8 2.49 -7.22 -1.40
N ALA A 9 1.44 -7.71 -0.74
CA ALA A 9 1.60 -8.43 0.53
C ALA A 9 2.44 -9.72 0.37
N ALA A 10 2.18 -10.51 -0.69
CA ALA A 10 2.91 -11.74 -0.96
C ALA A 10 4.40 -11.48 -1.20
N LEU A 11 4.70 -10.45 -2.01
CA LEU A 11 6.07 -10.04 -2.34
C LEU A 11 6.81 -9.46 -1.11
N MET A 12 6.16 -8.71 -0.22
CA MET A 12 6.75 -8.19 1.04
C MET A 12 7.07 -9.32 2.01
N TRP A 13 6.20 -10.33 2.08
CA TRP A 13 6.45 -11.51 2.93
C TRP A 13 7.61 -12.36 2.40
N THR A 14 7.74 -12.49 1.08
CA THR A 14 8.83 -13.25 0.45
C THR A 14 10.16 -12.49 0.45
N LEU A 15 10.18 -11.18 0.66
CA LEU A 15 11.40 -10.36 0.68
C LEU A 15 12.40 -10.80 1.76
N GLY A 16 11.93 -11.19 2.96
CA GLY A 16 12.80 -11.76 4.00
C GLY A 16 13.44 -13.09 3.60
N LEU A 17 12.78 -13.88 2.74
CA LEU A 17 13.32 -15.13 2.20
C LEU A 17 14.32 -14.86 1.06
N VAL A 18 14.08 -13.83 0.25
CA VAL A 18 14.99 -13.40 -0.82
C VAL A 18 16.31 -12.88 -0.26
N GLU A 19 16.26 -12.18 0.88
CA GLU A 19 17.47 -11.73 1.59
C GLU A 19 18.36 -12.91 2.02
N LEU A 20 17.75 -14.02 2.46
CA LEU A 20 18.48 -15.23 2.84
C LEU A 20 19.21 -15.91 1.67
N LEU A 21 18.67 -15.77 0.45
CA LEU A 21 19.21 -16.36 -0.78
C LEU A 21 20.35 -15.53 -1.40
N ASN A 22 20.61 -14.31 -0.90
CA ASN A 22 21.73 -13.43 -1.24
C ASN A 22 21.94 -13.21 -2.76
N SER A 23 20.85 -13.19 -3.54
CA SER A 23 20.86 -13.00 -4.99
C SER A 23 20.42 -11.60 -5.37
N SER A 24 21.35 -10.77 -5.82
CA SER A 24 21.09 -9.36 -6.17
C SER A 24 20.08 -9.18 -7.30
N PHE A 25 20.04 -10.11 -8.26
CA PHE A 25 19.12 -10.05 -9.40
C PHE A 25 17.67 -10.29 -8.97
N LEU A 26 17.46 -11.23 -8.05
CA LEU A 26 16.13 -11.56 -7.55
C LEU A 26 15.56 -10.43 -6.69
N PHE A 27 16.43 -9.78 -5.89
CA PHE A 27 16.07 -8.57 -5.14
C PHE A 27 15.63 -7.42 -6.07
N PHE A 28 16.35 -7.18 -7.16
CA PHE A 28 16.00 -6.13 -8.13
C PHE A 28 14.62 -6.36 -8.74
N ILE A 29 14.32 -7.58 -9.20
CA ILE A 29 13.00 -7.93 -9.75
C ILE A 29 11.90 -7.70 -8.72
N TRP A 30 12.12 -8.11 -7.46
CA TRP A 30 11.15 -7.93 -6.38
C TRP A 30 10.84 -6.45 -6.12
N ILE A 31 11.86 -5.61 -6.06
CA ILE A 31 11.70 -4.16 -5.88
C ILE A 31 10.98 -3.53 -7.07
N CYS A 32 11.30 -3.92 -8.31
CA CYS A 32 10.57 -3.43 -9.48
C CYS A 32 9.08 -3.79 -9.40
N ALA A 33 8.75 -5.04 -9.07
CA ALA A 33 7.38 -5.50 -8.93
C ALA A 33 6.62 -4.74 -7.82
N MET A 34 7.29 -4.47 -6.68
CA MET A 34 6.78 -3.63 -5.59
C MET A 34 6.40 -2.23 -6.08
N PHE A 35 7.32 -1.53 -6.74
CA PHE A 35 7.08 -0.19 -7.25
C PHE A 35 5.94 -0.15 -8.28
N SER A 36 5.82 -1.18 -9.13
CA SER A 36 4.68 -1.31 -10.04
C SER A 36 3.34 -1.45 -9.30
N CYS A 37 3.28 -2.26 -8.22
CA CYS A 37 2.07 -2.42 -7.41
C CYS A 37 1.66 -1.10 -6.73
N VAL A 38 2.65 -0.37 -6.22
CA VAL A 38 2.45 0.95 -5.61
C VAL A 38 1.93 1.95 -6.65
N GLY A 39 2.56 2.01 -7.83
CA GLY A 39 2.12 2.87 -8.94
C GLY A 39 0.70 2.56 -9.43
N ALA A 40 0.34 1.27 -9.54
CA ALA A 40 -1.01 0.86 -9.88
C ALA A 40 -2.04 1.34 -8.84
N THR A 41 -1.70 1.28 -7.56
CA THR A 41 -2.55 1.75 -6.47
C THR A 41 -2.75 3.27 -6.55
N TYR A 42 -1.67 4.04 -6.74
CA TYR A 42 -1.74 5.50 -6.90
C TYR A 42 -2.61 5.93 -8.09
N SER A 43 -2.57 5.19 -9.20
CA SER A 43 -3.42 5.48 -10.37
C SER A 43 -4.91 5.21 -10.11
N LEU A 44 -5.23 4.24 -9.27
CA LEU A 44 -6.62 3.88 -8.93
C LEU A 44 -7.26 4.82 -7.90
N VAL A 45 -6.47 5.52 -7.07
CA VAL A 45 -6.97 6.47 -6.07
C VAL A 45 -7.82 7.61 -6.69
N PRO A 46 -7.35 8.38 -7.69
CA PRO A 46 -8.17 9.42 -8.30
C PRO A 46 -9.41 8.85 -8.99
N TYR A 47 -9.32 7.67 -9.60
CA TYR A 47 -10.48 6.99 -10.17
C TYR A 47 -11.55 6.69 -9.10
N ALA A 48 -11.14 6.16 -7.94
CA ALA A 48 -12.02 5.88 -6.82
C ALA A 48 -12.62 7.16 -6.23
N THR A 49 -11.81 8.21 -6.02
CA THR A 49 -12.28 9.50 -5.50
C THR A 49 -13.30 10.14 -6.43
N HIS A 50 -13.05 10.13 -7.74
CA HIS A 50 -13.98 10.64 -8.74
C HIS A 50 -15.29 9.86 -8.77
N ARG A 51 -15.24 8.53 -8.61
CA ARG A 51 -16.43 7.67 -8.57
C ARG A 51 -17.27 7.86 -7.30
N CYS A 52 -16.65 7.99 -6.12
CA CYS A 52 -17.38 8.09 -4.85
C CYS A 52 -17.94 9.49 -4.56
N PHE A 53 -17.21 10.56 -4.93
CA PHE A 53 -17.56 11.94 -4.57
C PHE A 53 -18.02 12.81 -5.75
N GLY A 54 -17.97 12.28 -6.98
CA GLY A 54 -18.34 13.01 -8.19
C GLY A 54 -17.37 14.16 -8.54
N CYS A 55 -17.68 14.90 -9.61
CA CYS A 55 -16.83 16.01 -10.08
C CYS A 55 -16.85 17.24 -9.16
N GLU A 56 -17.94 17.45 -8.41
CA GLU A 56 -18.19 18.71 -7.70
C GLU A 56 -17.23 18.95 -6.53
N ASN A 57 -16.80 17.88 -5.85
CA ASN A 57 -15.88 17.94 -4.70
C ASN A 57 -14.58 17.14 -4.90
N PHE A 58 -14.26 16.76 -6.15
CA PHE A 58 -13.11 15.90 -6.45
C PHE A 58 -11.79 16.47 -5.92
N GLY A 59 -11.54 17.77 -6.15
CA GLY A 59 -10.28 18.41 -5.77
C GLY A 59 -10.03 18.41 -4.25
N VAL A 60 -11.07 18.68 -3.46
CA VAL A 60 -10.98 18.70 -2.00
C VAL A 60 -10.78 17.29 -1.45
N ALA A 61 -11.57 16.32 -1.92
CA ALA A 61 -11.46 14.93 -1.49
C ALA A 61 -10.10 14.32 -1.87
N TYR A 62 -9.63 14.55 -3.10
CA TYR A 62 -8.33 14.07 -3.58
C TYR A 62 -7.16 14.74 -2.84
N GLY A 63 -7.28 16.04 -2.55
CA GLY A 63 -6.31 16.78 -1.75
C GLY A 63 -6.18 16.22 -0.33
N CYS A 64 -7.30 15.91 0.33
CA CYS A 64 -7.29 15.26 1.65
C CYS A 64 -6.59 13.89 1.63
N VAL A 65 -6.81 13.07 0.59
CA VAL A 65 -6.09 11.80 0.43
C VAL A 65 -4.59 12.02 0.30
N HIS A 66 -4.14 13.02 -0.48
CA HIS A 66 -2.72 13.35 -0.59
C HIS A 66 -2.11 13.87 0.72
N ILE A 67 -2.84 14.66 1.51
CA ILE A 67 -2.39 15.08 2.85
C ILE A 67 -2.20 13.86 3.75
N SER A 68 -3.12 12.90 3.72
CA SER A 68 -2.99 11.65 4.50
C SER A 68 -1.74 10.84 4.10
N LEU A 69 -1.43 10.79 2.80
CA LEU A 69 -0.22 10.14 2.27
C LEU A 69 1.05 10.84 2.73
N PHE A 70 1.05 12.18 2.74
CA PHE A 70 2.17 12.97 3.25
C PHE A 70 2.43 12.71 4.74
N ILE A 71 1.38 12.73 5.56
CA ILE A 71 1.46 12.43 6.99
C ILE A 71 1.98 11.00 7.20
N SER A 72 1.45 10.03 6.45
CA SER A 72 1.93 8.65 6.50
C SER A 72 3.40 8.55 6.12
N GLY A 73 3.86 9.28 5.10
CA GLY A 73 5.26 9.31 4.70
C GLY A 73 6.20 9.81 5.80
N ILE A 74 5.80 10.86 6.52
CA ILE A 74 6.56 11.35 7.69
C ILE A 74 6.64 10.28 8.79
N ILE A 75 5.51 9.64 9.11
CA ILE A 75 5.46 8.57 10.13
C ILE A 75 6.37 7.41 9.71
N THR A 76 6.30 6.96 8.45
CA THR A 76 7.14 5.90 7.92
C THR A 76 8.62 6.27 7.97
N ALA A 77 8.99 7.51 7.64
CA ALA A 77 10.37 7.97 7.71
C ALA A 77 10.91 7.97 9.15
N LEU A 78 10.10 8.43 10.12
CA LEU A 78 10.45 8.37 11.55
C LEU A 78 10.62 6.92 12.01
N PHE A 79 9.69 6.04 11.65
CA PHE A 79 9.79 4.60 11.94
C PHE A 79 11.05 3.99 11.33
N SER A 80 11.39 4.33 10.09
CA SER A 80 12.58 3.81 9.42
C SER A 80 13.89 4.31 10.02
N GLN A 81 13.93 5.47 10.69
CA GLN A 81 15.15 5.97 11.33
C GLN A 81 15.31 5.44 12.76
N PHE A 82 14.25 5.46 13.56
CA PHE A 82 14.32 5.11 14.98
C PHE A 82 14.10 3.62 15.23
N LEU A 83 13.15 3.01 14.53
CA LEU A 83 12.72 1.65 14.82
C LEU A 83 13.58 0.61 14.08
N LEU A 84 14.10 0.97 12.90
CA LEU A 84 14.94 0.09 12.09
C LEU A 84 16.29 -0.23 12.75
N ASN A 85 16.82 0.70 13.56
CA ASN A 85 18.05 0.51 14.33
C ASN A 85 17.85 -0.47 15.51
N ILE A 86 16.63 -0.56 16.06
CA ILE A 86 16.35 -1.33 17.28
C ILE A 86 15.84 -2.74 16.97
N ILE A 87 15.00 -2.90 15.94
CA ILE A 87 14.17 -4.10 15.72
C ILE A 87 14.64 -4.97 14.54
N GLY A 88 15.53 -4.45 13.68
CA GLY A 88 16.06 -5.17 12.52
C GLY A 88 15.09 -5.22 11.33
N PHE A 89 15.65 -5.40 10.13
CA PHE A 89 14.91 -5.35 8.85
C PHE A 89 13.77 -6.38 8.76
N HIS A 90 13.98 -7.59 9.29
CA HIS A 90 13.03 -8.68 9.14
C HIS A 90 11.67 -8.42 9.81
N LEU A 91 11.67 -7.81 11.00
CA LEU A 91 10.43 -7.47 11.72
C LEU A 91 9.71 -6.28 11.08
N MET A 92 10.46 -5.31 10.54
CA MET A 92 9.91 -4.21 9.76
C MET A 92 9.13 -4.71 8.54
N PHE A 93 9.70 -5.64 7.77
CA PHE A 93 9.02 -6.22 6.61
C PHE A 93 7.75 -6.96 7.01
N THR A 94 7.75 -7.71 8.10
CA THR A 94 6.56 -8.40 8.61
C THR A 94 5.46 -7.42 9.03
N ILE A 95 5.83 -6.32 9.72
CA ILE A 95 4.88 -5.28 10.10
C ILE A 95 4.24 -4.69 8.85
N VAL A 96 5.03 -4.26 7.86
CA VAL A 96 4.50 -3.67 6.62
C VAL A 96 3.62 -4.65 5.84
N ALA A 97 4.00 -5.93 5.78
CA ALA A 97 3.19 -6.97 5.17
C ALA A 97 1.83 -7.12 5.88
N SER A 98 1.81 -7.08 7.22
CA SER A 98 0.56 -7.14 7.98
C SER A 98 -0.37 -5.95 7.69
N THR A 99 0.19 -4.74 7.55
CA THR A 99 -0.59 -3.53 7.23
C THR A 99 -1.19 -3.61 5.82
N MET A 100 -0.47 -4.21 4.87
CA MET A 100 -0.98 -4.50 3.52
C MET A 100 -2.13 -5.50 3.52
N ILE A 101 -2.07 -6.53 4.38
CA ILE A 101 -3.17 -7.50 4.56
C ILE A 101 -4.40 -6.80 5.15
N ILE A 102 -4.23 -5.94 6.16
CA ILE A 102 -5.33 -5.15 6.73
C ILE A 102 -5.96 -4.26 5.63
N SER A 103 -5.16 -3.62 4.80
CA SER A 103 -5.65 -2.81 3.67
C SER A 103 -6.42 -3.65 2.63
N LEU A 104 -5.98 -4.88 2.36
CA LEU A 104 -6.71 -5.84 1.52
C LEU A 104 -8.08 -6.15 2.12
N ILE A 105 -8.14 -6.44 3.43
CA ILE A 105 -9.39 -6.73 4.14
C ILE A 105 -10.36 -5.55 4.01
N PHE A 106 -9.91 -4.32 4.28
CA PHE A 106 -10.72 -3.12 4.07
C PHE A 106 -11.21 -2.97 2.63
N THR A 107 -10.35 -3.28 1.65
CA THR A 107 -10.70 -3.24 0.22
C THR A 107 -11.79 -4.25 -0.14
N VAL A 108 -11.77 -5.45 0.45
CA VAL A 108 -12.79 -6.50 0.25
C VAL A 108 -14.12 -6.12 0.89
N TYR A 109 -14.11 -5.39 2.01
CA TYR A 109 -15.33 -4.89 2.66
C TYR A 109 -15.88 -3.61 2.01
N LEU A 110 -15.09 -2.90 1.20
CA LEU A 110 -15.49 -1.68 0.51
C LEU A 110 -16.71 -1.79 -0.43
N PRO A 111 -16.94 -2.89 -1.18
CA PRO A 111 -18.19 -3.06 -1.93
C PRO A 111 -19.44 -3.23 -1.05
N TYR A 112 -19.29 -3.61 0.23
CA TYR A 112 -20.41 -3.79 1.16
C TYR A 112 -20.85 -2.51 1.89
N THR A 113 -20.08 -1.42 1.79
CA THR A 113 -20.47 -0.12 2.37
C THR A 113 -21.45 0.62 1.46
N PHE A 114 -22.18 1.59 2.02
CA PHE A 114 -23.24 2.37 1.37
C PHE A 114 -22.79 3.01 0.03
N TYR A 115 -21.52 3.41 -0.08
CA TYR A 115 -20.93 3.90 -1.33
C TYR A 115 -20.63 2.79 -2.37
N GLY A 116 -20.47 1.55 -1.92
CA GLY A 116 -20.27 0.34 -2.74
C GLY A 116 -21.57 -0.26 -3.30
N SER A 117 -22.68 -0.12 -2.56
CA SER A 117 -24.02 -0.58 -2.94
C SER A 117 -24.65 0.23 -4.09
N SER A 118 -24.31 1.52 -4.21
CA SER A 118 -24.73 2.38 -5.35
C SER A 118 -24.00 2.05 -6.66
N ILE A 119 -23.31 0.90 -6.74
CA ILE A 119 -22.50 0.43 -7.87
C ILE A 119 -23.07 -0.87 -8.46
N GLY A 120 -24.15 -1.42 -7.89
CA GLY A 120 -24.86 -2.60 -8.44
C GLY A 120 -25.82 -2.23 -9.56
#